data_AF-A0A329SP08-F1
#
_entry.id   AF-A0A329SP08-F1
#
_cell.length_a   1.000
_cell.length_b   1.000
_cell.length_c   1.000
_cell.angle_alpha   90.00
_cell.angle_beta   90.00
_cell.angle_gamma   90.00
#
_symmetry.space_group_name_H-M   'P 1'
#
loop_
_entity.id
_entity.type
_entity.pdbx_description
1 polymer ?
#
loop_
_entity_poly.entity_id
_entity_poly.type
_entity_poly.pdbx_seq_one_letter_code
_entity_poly.pdbx_strand_id
1 'polypeptide(L)'
;MVANAGRIYNSLPTILATDSPYCSELQRIFEEKQSNFSIPWHQGQSMTLSNASPENWVTLKKAVSCEAWTQTLYPVEFEDKYSKIKAELG
;
A
#
# COMPACT_ATOMS: atom_id res chain seq x y z
N MET A 1 -26.49 0.28 4.98
CA MET A 1 -25.18 -0.40 5.12
C MET A 1 -24.52 -0.44 3.75
N VAL A 2 -23.36 0.18 3.57
CA VAL A 2 -22.64 0.13 2.31
C VAL A 2 -21.79 -1.15 2.33
N ALA A 3 -22.34 -2.24 1.77
CA ALA A 3 -21.76 -3.59 1.85
C ALA A 3 -20.37 -3.75 1.17
N ASN A 4 -19.84 -2.69 0.56
CA ASN A 4 -18.62 -2.74 -0.24
C ASN A 4 -17.37 -2.19 0.48
N ALA A 5 -17.50 -1.51 1.63
CA ALA A 5 -16.34 -0.89 2.30
C ALA A 5 -15.34 -1.92 2.83
N GLY A 6 -15.80 -2.95 3.56
CA GLY A 6 -14.94 -4.01 4.10
C GLY A 6 -14.23 -4.87 3.03
N ARG A 7 -14.74 -4.93 1.80
CA ARG A 7 -14.08 -5.65 0.69
C ARG A 7 -12.88 -4.89 0.12
N ILE A 8 -12.88 -3.56 0.22
CA ILE A 8 -11.82 -2.71 -0.33
C ILE A 8 -10.56 -2.82 0.53
N TYR A 9 -10.68 -2.87 1.86
CA TYR A 9 -9.52 -2.93 2.77
C TYR A 9 -8.54 -4.08 2.51
N ASN A 10 -9.04 -5.27 2.14
CA ASN A 10 -8.18 -6.42 1.82
C ASN A 10 -7.53 -6.35 0.43
N SER A 11 -7.97 -5.41 -0.41
CA SER A 11 -7.45 -5.19 -1.77
C SER A 11 -6.54 -3.96 -1.87
N LEU A 12 -6.40 -3.19 -0.78
CA LEU A 12 -5.52 -2.03 -0.78
C LEU A 12 -4.07 -2.51 -0.62
N PRO A 13 -3.15 -2.01 -1.45
CA PRO A 13 -1.73 -2.21 -1.24
C PRO A 13 -1.35 -1.62 0.12
N THR A 14 -0.51 -2.36 0.85
CA THR A 14 -0.06 -1.96 2.19
C THR A 14 0.73 -0.65 2.17
N ILE A 15 1.37 -0.35 1.03
CA ILE A 15 2.23 0.82 0.87
C ILE A 15 1.80 1.61 -0.35
N LEU A 16 1.47 2.87 -0.12
CA LEU A 16 1.28 3.84 -1.17
C LEU A 16 2.58 4.63 -1.36
N ALA A 17 3.18 4.52 -2.53
CA ALA A 17 4.47 5.14 -2.86
C ALA A 17 4.35 6.08 -4.08
N THR A 18 3.14 6.58 -4.35
CA THR A 18 2.85 7.55 -5.42
C THR A 18 3.89 8.67 -5.45
N ASP A 19 4.32 9.04 -6.66
CA ASP A 19 5.31 10.11 -6.92
C ASP A 19 6.68 9.95 -6.25
N SER A 20 6.99 8.78 -5.68
CA SER A 20 8.30 8.50 -5.11
C SER A 20 9.32 8.02 -6.18
N PRO A 21 10.62 8.31 -6.02
CA PRO A 21 11.67 7.75 -6.88
C PRO A 21 11.65 6.21 -6.91
N TYR A 22 11.22 5.59 -5.80
CA TYR A 22 11.09 4.14 -5.66
C TYR A 22 10.17 3.53 -6.72
N CYS A 23 9.07 4.21 -7.05
CA CYS A 23 8.13 3.74 -8.07
C CYS A 23 8.70 3.79 -9.49
N SER A 24 9.51 4.80 -9.79
CA SER A 24 10.22 4.88 -11.07
C SER A 24 11.25 3.75 -11.21
N GLU A 25 11.94 3.40 -10.12
CA GLU A 25 12.87 2.28 -10.11
C GLU A 25 12.15 0.93 -10.22
N LEU A 26 11.05 0.73 -9.47
CA LEU A 26 10.22 -0.47 -9.59
C LEU A 26 9.76 -0.72 -11.02
N GLN A 27 9.31 0.33 -11.71
CA GLN A 27 8.91 0.21 -13.11
C GLN A 27 10.08 -0.25 -13.98
N ARG A 28 11.25 0.38 -13.85
CA ARG A 28 12.45 -0.02 -14.61
C ARG A 28 12.90 -1.44 -14.29
N ILE A 29 12.77 -1.88 -13.04
CA ILE A 29 13.08 -3.24 -12.61
C ILE A 29 12.13 -4.25 -13.25
N PHE A 30 10.82 -3.98 -13.25
CA PHE A 30 9.83 -4.85 -13.90
C PHE A 30 9.92 -4.84 -15.43
N GLU A 31 10.45 -3.77 -16.02
CA GLU A 31 10.79 -3.68 -17.44
C GLU A 31 12.18 -4.25 -17.75
N GLU A 32 12.87 -4.86 -16.77
CA GLU A 32 14.22 -5.44 -16.88
C GLU A 32 15.30 -4.45 -17.34
N LYS A 33 15.02 -3.14 -17.26
CA LYS A 33 15.97 -2.05 -17.58
C LYS A 33 16.95 -1.77 -16.44
N GLN A 34 16.68 -2.30 -15.26
CA GLN A 34 17.46 -2.12 -14.05
C GLN A 34 17.40 -3.39 -13.21
N SER A 35 18.55 -3.90 -12.74
CA SER A 35 18.60 -5.16 -11.99
C SER A 35 18.51 -4.99 -10.47
N ASN A 36 18.80 -3.79 -9.95
CA ASN A 36 18.84 -3.48 -8.53
C ASN A 36 18.36 -2.05 -8.27
N PHE A 37 17.84 -1.76 -7.08
CA PHE A 37 17.57 -0.39 -6.65
C PHE A 37 18.86 0.43 -6.54
N SER A 38 18.79 1.74 -6.85
CA SER A 38 19.99 2.59 -6.82
C SER A 38 20.38 3.02 -5.41
N ILE A 39 19.42 2.98 -4.48
CA ILE A 39 19.65 3.36 -3.09
C ILE A 39 20.40 2.21 -2.38
N PRO A 40 21.58 2.49 -1.79
CA PRO A 40 22.30 1.48 -1.02
C PRO A 40 21.50 1.10 0.23
N TRP A 41 21.70 -0.15 0.67
CA TRP A 41 21.02 -0.66 1.84
C TRP A 41 21.44 0.11 3.11
N HIS A 42 20.47 0.43 3.95
CA HIS A 42 20.68 1.04 5.26
C HIS A 42 19.98 0.26 6.37
N GLN A 43 20.51 0.31 7.60
CA GLN A 43 19.83 -0.27 8.75
C GLN A 43 18.43 0.33 8.92
N GLY A 44 17.44 -0.54 9.12
CA GLY A 44 16.03 -0.15 9.23
C GLY A 44 15.24 -0.16 7.93
N GLN A 45 15.89 -0.36 6.76
CA GLN A 45 15.17 -0.59 5.52
C GLN A 45 14.59 -2.00 5.44
N SER A 46 13.42 -2.12 4.80
CA SER A 46 12.77 -3.40 4.55
C SER A 46 13.56 -4.20 3.52
N MET A 47 14.06 -5.38 3.93
CA MET A 47 14.71 -6.33 3.01
C MET A 47 13.80 -6.71 1.83
N THR A 48 12.50 -6.85 2.08
CA THR A 48 11.53 -7.21 1.03
C THR A 48 11.36 -6.08 0.02
N LEU A 49 11.30 -4.83 0.46
CA LEU A 49 11.10 -3.70 -0.45
C LEU A 49 12.38 -3.32 -1.20
N SER A 50 13.55 -3.66 -0.65
CA SER A 50 14.86 -3.42 -1.27
C SER A 50 15.37 -4.60 -2.12
N ASN A 51 14.59 -5.69 -2.25
CA ASN A 51 14.99 -6.85 -3.04
C ASN A 51 14.39 -6.80 -4.46
N ALA A 52 15.22 -6.51 -5.46
CA ALA A 52 14.81 -6.41 -6.87
C ALA A 52 14.74 -7.76 -7.61
N SER A 53 15.07 -8.87 -6.94
CA SER A 53 15.13 -10.20 -7.55
C SER A 53 13.78 -10.61 -8.17
N PRO A 54 13.77 -11.28 -9.34
CA PRO A 54 12.52 -11.70 -10.02
C PRO A 54 11.55 -12.49 -9.14
N GLU A 55 12.08 -13.31 -8.22
CA GLU A 55 11.29 -14.12 -7.28
C GLU A 55 10.47 -13.25 -6.31
N ASN A 56 10.88 -12.00 -6.09
CA ASN A 56 10.21 -11.06 -5.19
C ASN A 56 9.19 -10.16 -5.91
N TRP A 57 9.14 -10.16 -7.24
CA TRP A 57 8.29 -9.22 -8.00
C TRP A 57 6.80 -9.35 -7.68
N VAL A 58 6.31 -10.57 -7.42
CA VAL A 58 4.91 -10.81 -7.03
C VAL A 58 4.60 -10.14 -5.69
N THR A 59 5.54 -10.18 -4.75
CA THR A 59 5.39 -9.54 -3.44
C THR A 59 5.37 -8.03 -3.58
N LEU A 60 6.30 -7.46 -4.36
CA LEU A 60 6.36 -6.02 -4.62
C LEU A 60 5.08 -5.49 -5.26
N LYS A 61 4.54 -6.18 -6.28
CA LYS A 61 3.29 -5.82 -6.97
C LYS A 61 2.05 -5.88 -6.07
N LYS A 62 2.06 -6.71 -5.03
CA LYS A 62 0.97 -6.80 -4.04
C LYS A 62 1.12 -5.76 -2.93
N ALA A 63 2.34 -5.51 -2.49
CA ALA A 63 2.62 -4.68 -1.32
C ALA A 63 2.58 -3.18 -1.65
N VAL A 64 2.97 -2.80 -2.87
CA VAL A 64 3.21 -1.40 -3.24
C VAL A 64 2.27 -0.98 -4.36
N SER A 65 1.58 0.14 -4.18
CA SER A 65 0.99 0.89 -5.28
C SER A 65 1.77 2.17 -5.55
N CYS A 66 2.00 2.39 -6.84
CA CYS A 66 2.57 3.61 -7.39
C CYS A 66 1.53 4.51 -8.03
N GLU A 67 0.27 4.10 -8.06
CA GLU A 67 -0.80 4.84 -8.71
C GLU A 67 -1.27 6.00 -7.82
N ALA A 68 -1.89 7.00 -8.45
CA ALA A 68 -2.54 8.08 -7.72
C ALA A 68 -3.66 7.51 -6.86
N TRP A 69 -3.61 7.79 -5.56
CA TRP A 69 -4.70 7.41 -4.67
C TRP A 69 -5.88 8.33 -4.90
N THR A 70 -6.89 7.81 -5.61
CA THR A 70 -8.02 8.61 -6.09
C THR A 70 -9.10 8.85 -5.05
N GLN A 71 -9.03 8.21 -3.86
CA GLN A 71 -10.12 8.27 -2.87
C GLN A 71 -9.63 8.29 -1.43
N THR A 72 -9.77 9.41 -0.72
CA THR A 72 -9.62 9.42 0.74
C THR A 72 -10.69 8.51 1.36
N LEU A 73 -10.29 7.32 1.81
CA LEU A 73 -11.20 6.38 2.46
C LEU A 73 -11.29 6.71 3.94
N TYR A 74 -12.42 7.29 4.34
CA TYR A 74 -12.73 7.52 5.74
C TYR A 74 -13.14 6.20 6.40
N PRO A 75 -12.52 5.81 7.53
CA PRO A 75 -12.76 4.50 8.15
C PRO A 75 -14.05 4.52 9.00
N VAL A 76 -15.21 4.60 8.33
CA VAL A 76 -16.53 4.68 8.98
C VAL A 76 -16.75 3.52 9.95
N GLU A 77 -16.33 2.29 9.61
CA GLU A 77 -16.48 1.11 10.47
C GLU A 77 -15.67 1.22 11.77
N PHE A 78 -14.49 1.85 11.72
CA PHE A 78 -13.67 2.11 12.91
C PHE A 78 -14.36 3.14 13.80
N GLU A 79 -14.84 4.25 13.22
CA GLU A 79 -15.56 5.26 13.99
C GLU A 79 -16.85 4.73 14.59
N ASP A 80 -17.65 3.98 13.82
CA ASP A 80 -18.86 3.34 14.32
C ASP A 80 -18.57 2.39 15.49
N LYS A 81 -17.36 1.85 15.63
CA LYS A 81 -16.99 1.02 16.77
C LYS A 81 -16.71 1.84 18.03
N TYR A 82 -16.11 3.02 17.89
CA TYR A 82 -15.58 3.81 19.02
C TYR A 82 -16.38 5.09 19.34
N SER A 83 -17.19 5.58 18.40
CA SER A 83 -17.94 6.84 18.48
C SER A 83 -19.45 6.63 18.62
N LYS A 84 -19.91 5.42 18.98
CA LYS A 84 -21.35 5.15 19.16
C LYS A 84 -21.93 6.11 20.20
N ILE A 85 -22.80 7.02 19.75
CA ILE A 85 -23.69 7.77 20.62
C ILE A 85 -24.68 6.74 21.20
N LYS A 86 -24.68 6.57 22.53
CA LYS A 86 -25.76 5.84 23.20
C LYS A 86 -27.02 6.70 23.04
N ALA A 87 -27.95 6.27 22.20
CA ALA A 87 -29.29 6.81 22.24
C ALA A 87 -29.90 6.38 23.58
N GLU A 88 -29.95 7.29 24.55
CA GLU A 88 -30.82 7.12 25.71
C GLU A 88 -32.26 7.20 25.20
N LEU A 89 -32.91 6.05 25.09
CA LEU A 89 -34.36 5.94 24.98
C LEU A 89 -34.95 6.37 26.31
N GLY A 90 -35.46 7.59 26.36
CA GLY A 90 -36.37 8.07 27.39
C GLY A 90 -37.77 7.47 27.26
#